data_AF-A0A538SY64-F1
#
_entry.id   AF-A0A538SY64-F1
#
_cell.length_a   1.000
_cell.length_b   1.000
_cell.length_c   1.000
_cell.angle_alpha   90.00
_cell.angle_beta   90.00
_cell.angle_gamma   90.00
#
_symmetry.space_group_name_H-M   'P 1'
#
loop_
_entity.id
_entity.type
_entity.pdbx_description
1 polymer ?
#
loop_
_entity_poly.entity_id
_entity_poly.type
_entity_poly.pdbx_seq_one_letter_code
_entity_poly.pdbx_strand_id
1 'polypeptide(L)'
;MLEARGPGAAAREVREETGLDPGRWWALEGVGIYFHPPTGQARVMAMFAAEAGAADRVTLSREHAASEFLGAAAAGRRFLWAAQRRGLESVQREVLRGGALARALEVTQMMKRTR
;
A
#
# COMPACT_ATOMS: atom_id res chain seq x y z
N MET A 1 -15.65 -12.59 9.86
CA MET A 1 -15.96 -11.56 8.85
C MET A 1 -14.64 -11.01 8.35
N LEU A 2 -14.30 -11.22 7.08
CA LEU A 2 -13.04 -10.78 6.47
C LEU A 2 -13.25 -9.35 5.95
N GLU A 3 -12.92 -8.34 6.75
CA GLU A 3 -12.99 -6.95 6.30
C GLU A 3 -11.68 -6.53 5.66
N ALA A 4 -11.67 -6.42 4.33
CA ALA A 4 -10.64 -5.68 3.62
C ALA A 4 -10.99 -4.18 3.74
N ARG A 5 -10.12 -3.41 4.41
CA ARG A 5 -10.31 -1.96 4.52
C ARG A 5 -10.20 -1.33 3.12
N GLY A 6 -11.17 -0.48 2.78
CA GLY A 6 -11.27 0.14 1.46
C GLY A 6 -10.31 1.32 1.24
N PRO A 7 -10.31 1.92 0.04
CA PRO A 7 -9.41 3.01 -0.37
C PRO A 7 -9.23 4.12 0.69
N GLY A 8 -10.32 4.70 1.20
CA GLY A 8 -10.25 5.80 2.18
C GLY A 8 -9.56 5.43 3.49
N ALA A 9 -9.56 4.14 3.87
CA ALA A 9 -8.80 3.68 5.02
C ALA A 9 -7.29 3.62 4.74
N ALA A 10 -6.89 3.17 3.54
CA ALA A 10 -5.48 3.16 3.14
C ALA A 10 -4.91 4.59 3.08
N ALA A 11 -5.67 5.56 2.54
CA ALA A 11 -5.23 6.96 2.48
C ALA A 11 -5.04 7.56 3.87
N ARG A 12 -5.99 7.32 4.79
CA ARG A 12 -5.87 7.78 6.18
C ARG A 12 -4.69 7.12 6.89
N GLU A 13 -4.52 5.80 6.77
CA GLU A 13 -3.40 5.08 7.42
C GLU A 13 -2.04 5.59 6.92
N VAL A 14 -1.86 5.81 5.61
CA VAL A 14 -0.61 6.40 5.09
C VAL A 14 -0.37 7.79 5.70
N ARG A 15 -1.40 8.64 5.77
CA ARG A 15 -1.27 9.97 6.37
C ARG A 15 -0.95 9.91 7.87
N GLU A 16 -1.64 9.07 8.63
CA GLU A 16 -1.44 8.91 10.07
C GLU A 16 -0.05 8.35 10.40
N GLU A 17 0.42 7.37 9.62
CA GLU A 17 1.67 6.66 9.89
C GLU A 17 2.92 7.32 9.31
N THR A 18 2.78 8.10 8.24
CA THR A 18 3.92 8.67 7.50
C THR A 18 3.84 10.17 7.27
N GLY A 19 2.71 10.81 7.56
CA GLY A 19 2.47 12.22 7.25
C GLY A 19 2.30 12.53 5.76
N LEU A 20 2.42 11.53 4.88
CA LEU A 20 2.34 11.70 3.43
C LEU A 20 0.89 11.91 2.96
N ASP A 21 0.72 12.70 1.90
CA ASP A 21 -0.55 12.88 1.17
C ASP A 21 -0.35 12.58 -0.34
N PRO A 22 -0.24 11.30 -0.73
CA PRO A 22 0.06 10.92 -2.11
C PRO A 22 -0.98 11.42 -3.12
N GLY A 23 -0.49 11.93 -4.25
CA GLY A 23 -1.32 12.56 -5.29
C GLY A 23 -2.07 11.58 -6.20
N ARG A 24 -1.53 10.36 -6.38
CA ARG A 24 -2.11 9.28 -7.21
C ARG A 24 -2.07 7.94 -6.49
N TRP A 25 -3.09 7.13 -6.75
CA TRP A 25 -3.31 5.85 -6.09
C TRP A 25 -3.82 4.78 -7.04
N TRP A 26 -3.40 3.54 -6.82
CA TRP A 26 -3.85 2.37 -7.56
C TRP A 26 -4.26 1.25 -6.60
N ALA A 27 -5.36 0.56 -6.88
CA ALA A 27 -5.72 -0.68 -6.21
C ALA A 27 -5.06 -1.84 -6.95
N LEU A 28 -4.17 -2.58 -6.29
CA LEU A 28 -3.53 -3.74 -6.92
C LEU A 28 -4.54 -4.90 -7.02
N GLU A 29 -4.42 -5.73 -8.05
CA GLU A 29 -5.36 -6.85 -8.24
C GLU A 29 -5.24 -7.90 -7.12
N GLY A 30 -4.01 -8.08 -6.61
CA GLY A 30 -3.71 -9.05 -5.57
C GLY A 30 -4.10 -8.58 -4.16
N VAL A 31 -4.69 -9.49 -3.38
CA VAL A 31 -4.90 -9.32 -1.94
C VAL A 31 -3.92 -10.19 -1.13
N GLY A 32 -3.49 -9.68 0.02
CA GLY A 32 -2.75 -10.46 0.99
C GLY A 32 -3.72 -11.28 1.84
N ILE A 33 -3.50 -12.60 1.95
CA ILE A 33 -4.22 -13.45 2.90
C ILE A 33 -3.21 -14.01 3.88
N TYR A 34 -3.48 -13.86 5.17
CA TYR A 34 -2.64 -14.42 6.22
C TYR A 34 -3.47 -14.92 7.39
N PHE A 35 -2.95 -15.93 8.09
CA PHE A 35 -3.52 -16.38 9.35
C PHE A 35 -2.99 -15.51 10.49
N HIS A 36 -3.88 -15.03 11.37
CA HIS A 36 -3.55 -14.26 12.56
C HIS A 36 -3.65 -15.17 13.79
N PRO A 37 -2.54 -15.76 14.26
CA PRO A 37 -2.57 -16.77 15.32
C PRO A 37 -3.26 -16.32 16.61
N PRO A 38 -3.05 -15.08 17.12
CA PRO A 38 -3.68 -14.66 18.37
C PRO A 38 -5.21 -14.69 18.35
N THR A 39 -5.83 -14.55 17.17
CA THR A 39 -7.30 -14.60 17.03
C THR A 39 -7.79 -15.89 16.36
N GLY A 40 -6.89 -16.78 15.93
CA GLY A 40 -7.23 -18.01 15.21
C GLY A 40 -7.97 -17.78 13.89
N GLN A 41 -7.76 -16.65 13.22
CA GLN A 41 -8.56 -16.24 12.04
C GLN A 41 -7.67 -15.92 10.85
N ALA A 42 -8.14 -16.30 9.65
CA ALA A 42 -7.62 -15.73 8.42
C ALA A 42 -8.03 -14.25 8.30
N ARG A 43 -7.14 -13.43 7.74
CA ARG A 43 -7.35 -12.01 7.44
C ARG A 43 -7.01 -11.75 5.98
N VAL A 44 -7.77 -10.84 5.37
CA VAL A 44 -7.57 -10.36 3.99
C VAL A 44 -7.13 -8.91 4.06
N MET A 45 -6.11 -8.56 3.30
CA MET A 45 -5.57 -7.22 3.17
C MET A 45 -5.63 -6.80 1.70
N ALA A 46 -6.39 -5.75 1.42
CA ALA A 46 -6.28 -5.05 0.14
C ALA A 46 -4.90 -4.38 0.04
N MET A 47 -4.32 -4.37 -1.16
CA MET A 47 -3.03 -3.73 -1.41
C MET A 47 -3.22 -2.57 -2.37
N PHE A 48 -2.58 -1.45 -2.05
CA PHE A 48 -2.61 -0.24 -2.85
C PHE A 48 -1.19 0.21 -3.17
N ALA A 49 -1.02 0.82 -4.33
CA ALA A 49 0.16 1.61 -4.65
C ALA A 49 -0.19 3.09 -4.53
N ALA A 50 0.76 3.89 -4.09
CA ALA A 50 0.63 5.34 -4.00
C ALA A 50 1.92 5.98 -4.49
N GLU A 51 1.81 7.13 -5.15
CA GLU A 51 2.96 7.89 -5.61
C GLU A 51 3.33 8.97 -4.60
N ALA A 52 4.52 8.84 -4.02
CA ALA A 52 5.15 9.89 -3.23
C ALA A 52 5.96 10.83 -4.15
N GLY A 53 5.90 12.13 -3.87
CA GLY A 53 6.70 13.14 -4.53
C GLY A 53 8.17 13.07 -4.13
N ALA A 54 9.06 13.51 -5.01
CA ALA A 54 10.51 13.49 -4.75
C ALA A 54 10.95 14.37 -3.56
N ALA A 55 10.14 15.37 -3.19
CA ALA A 55 10.40 16.28 -2.07
C ALA A 55 9.64 15.89 -0.80
N ASP A 56 8.85 14.81 -0.83
CA ASP A 56 8.05 14.38 0.30
C ASP A 56 8.93 13.93 1.46
N ARG A 57 8.52 14.29 2.68
CA ARG A 57 9.22 13.93 3.92
C ARG A 57 8.31 13.07 4.79
N VAL A 58 8.82 11.93 5.20
CA VAL A 58 8.12 11.02 6.11
C VAL A 58 8.22 11.53 7.54
N THR A 59 7.07 11.68 8.19
CA THR A 59 6.94 11.89 9.65
C THR A 59 6.24 10.69 10.25
N LEU A 60 6.95 9.92 11.06
CA LEU A 60 6.43 8.68 11.61
C LEU A 60 5.51 8.91 12.82
N SER A 61 4.46 8.09 12.91
CA SER A 61 3.72 7.93 14.15
C SER A 61 4.55 7.15 15.19
N ARG A 62 4.03 7.04 16.42
CA ARG A 62 4.65 6.25 17.50
C ARG A 62 4.70 4.74 17.23
N GLU A 63 3.95 4.22 16.26
CA GLU A 63 3.95 2.79 15.93
C GLU A 63 5.20 2.39 15.13
N HIS A 64 5.92 3.37 14.59
CA HIS A 64 7.06 3.18 13.71
C HIS A 64 8.31 3.88 14.23
N ALA A 65 9.47 3.26 14.02
CA ALA A 65 10.76 3.77 14.53
C ALA A 65 11.71 4.31 13.44
N ALA A 66 11.56 3.87 12.19
CA ALA A 66 12.43 4.27 11.09
C ALA A 66 11.72 4.20 9.73
N SER A 67 12.17 5.01 8.77
CA SER A 67 11.69 5.01 7.38
C SER A 67 12.83 5.20 6.40
N GLU A 68 12.69 4.65 5.19
CA GLU A 68 13.65 4.79 4.10
C GLU A 68 12.96 4.54 2.75
N PHE A 69 13.23 5.38 1.76
CA PHE A 69 12.85 5.11 0.37
C PHE A 69 13.88 4.20 -0.29
N LEU A 70 13.43 3.07 -0.84
CA LEU A 70 14.29 2.03 -1.39
C LEU A 70 13.83 1.59 -2.78
N GLY A 71 14.77 1.09 -3.58
CA GLY A 71 14.43 0.30 -4.76
C GLY A 71 13.76 -1.03 -4.40
N ALA A 72 12.89 -1.53 -5.28
CA ALA A 72 12.05 -2.71 -5.02
C ALA A 72 12.84 -3.94 -4.53
N ALA A 73 14.00 -4.23 -5.14
CA ALA A 73 14.82 -5.37 -4.72
C ALA A 73 15.36 -5.23 -3.29
N ALA A 74 15.73 -4.02 -2.86
CA ALA A 74 16.21 -3.76 -1.50
C ALA A 74 15.07 -3.83 -0.47
N ALA A 75 13.91 -3.25 -0.79
CA ALA A 75 12.71 -3.35 0.03
C ALA A 75 12.27 -4.83 0.20
N GLY A 76 12.28 -5.61 -0.88
CA GLY A 76 11.91 -7.02 -0.87
C GLY A 76 12.76 -7.87 0.07
N ARG A 77 14.05 -7.55 0.25
CA ARG A 77 14.94 -8.23 1.21
C ARG A 77 14.60 -7.90 2.67
N ARG A 78 13.94 -6.77 2.94
CA ARG A 78 13.57 -6.35 4.31
C ARG A 78 12.18 -6.83 4.72
N PHE A 79 11.28 -7.05 3.76
CA PHE A 79 9.96 -7.60 4.07
C PHE A 79 10.05 -9.02 4.60
N LEU A 80 9.41 -9.27 5.75
CA LEU A 80 9.25 -10.60 6.32
C LEU A 80 8.22 -11.42 5.53
N TRP A 81 7.10 -10.80 5.15
CA TRP A 81 5.94 -11.49 4.60
C TRP A 81 5.99 -11.63 3.08
N ALA A 82 5.70 -12.83 2.57
CA ALA A 82 5.70 -13.11 1.12
C ALA A 82 4.64 -12.29 0.36
N ALA A 83 3.51 -11.98 1.00
CA ALA A 83 2.47 -11.14 0.39
C ALA A 83 2.97 -9.74 0.05
N GLN A 84 3.79 -9.13 0.92
CA GLN A 84 4.37 -7.80 0.68
C GLN A 84 5.37 -7.82 -0.48
N ARG A 85 6.20 -8.88 -0.57
CA ARG A 85 7.12 -9.07 -1.70
C ARG A 85 6.38 -9.22 -3.03
N ARG A 86 5.29 -10.01 -3.07
CA ARG A 86 4.41 -10.09 -4.24
C ARG A 86 3.73 -8.75 -4.56
N GLY A 87 3.39 -7.96 -3.55
CA GLY A 87 2.89 -6.59 -3.73
C GLY A 87 3.88 -5.73 -4.53
N LEU A 88 5.19 -5.80 -4.25
CA LEU A 88 6.21 -5.09 -5.03
C LEU A 88 6.24 -5.53 -6.50
N GLU A 89 6.11 -6.84 -6.77
CA GLU A 89 6.05 -7.38 -8.12
C GLU A 89 4.79 -6.90 -8.87
N SER A 90 3.66 -6.83 -8.17
CA SER A 90 2.41 -6.27 -8.69
C SER A 90 2.58 -4.79 -9.05
N VAL A 91 3.19 -3.96 -8.20
CA VAL A 91 3.46 -2.54 -8.53
C VAL A 91 4.25 -2.42 -9.84
N GLN A 92 5.29 -3.24 -10.03
CA GLN A 92 6.08 -3.24 -11.26
C GLN A 92 5.25 -3.59 -12.50
N ARG A 93 4.43 -4.64 -12.41
CA ARG A 93 3.65 -5.16 -13.53
C ARG A 93 2.40 -4.33 -13.85
N GLU A 94 1.69 -3.90 -12.81
CA GLU A 94 0.33 -3.35 -12.91
C GLU A 94 0.34 -1.82 -12.97
N VAL A 95 1.32 -1.16 -12.34
CA VAL A 95 1.38 0.30 -12.22
C VAL A 95 2.51 0.88 -13.05
N LEU A 96 3.76 0.49 -12.79
CA LEU A 96 4.93 1.16 -13.37
C LEU A 96 5.12 0.91 -14.87
N ARG A 97 4.58 -0.18 -15.42
CA ARG A 97 4.50 -0.39 -16.87
C ARG A 97 3.54 0.58 -17.57
N GLY A 98 2.64 1.21 -16.82
CA GLY A 98 1.59 2.07 -17.36
C GLY A 98 0.56 1.33 -18.22
N GLY A 99 -0.10 2.06 -19.12
CA GLY A 99 -1.05 1.49 -20.07
C GLY A 99 -2.48 1.32 -19.53
N ALA A 100 -3.24 0.45 -20.19
CA ALA A 100 -4.67 0.30 -19.90
C ALA A 100 -4.95 -0.27 -18.50
N LEU A 101 -4.13 -1.23 -18.04
CA LEU A 101 -4.28 -1.84 -16.72
C LEU A 101 -4.06 -0.80 -15.60
N ALA A 102 -2.96 -0.04 -15.65
CA ALA A 102 -2.69 1.02 -14.68
C ALA A 102 -3.82 2.05 -14.61
N ARG A 103 -4.44 2.43 -15.75
CA ARG A 103 -5.59 3.34 -15.77
C ARG A 103 -6.85 2.71 -15.16
N ALA A 104 -7.10 1.42 -15.41
CA ALA A 104 -8.25 0.72 -14.87
C ALA A 104 -8.17 0.53 -13.34
N LEU A 105 -6.94 0.43 -12.81
CA LEU A 105 -6.67 0.26 -11.38
C LEU A 105 -6.52 1.59 -10.62
N GLU A 106 -6.52 2.73 -11.31
CA GLU A 106 -6.35 4.04 -10.65
C GLU A 106 -7.60 4.42 -9.84
N VAL A 107 -7.41 4.63 -8.53
CA VAL A 107 -8.48 4.91 -7.56
C VAL A 107 -8.31 6.28 -6.89
N THR A 108 -7.48 7.16 -7.45
CA THR A 108 -7.17 8.50 -6.92
C THR A 108 -8.41 9.30 -6.50
N GLN A 109 -9.49 9.25 -7.29
CA GLN A 109 -10.73 9.98 -6.99
C GLN A 109 -11.48 9.42 -5.79
N MET A 110 -11.32 8.13 -5.49
CA MET A 110 -11.95 7.48 -4.34
C MET A 110 -11.25 7.84 -3.03
N MET A 111 -9.95 8.15 -3.08
CA MET A 111 -9.13 8.53 -1.93
C MET A 111 -9.45 9.95 -1.41
N LYS A 112 -9.85 10.86 -2.31
CA LYS A 112 -10.15 12.27 -1.99
C LYS A 112 -11.54 12.52 -1.41
N ARG A 113 -12.45 11.55 -1.53
CA ARG A 113 -13.88 11.69 -1.13
C ARG A 113 -14.12 11.35 0.34
N THR A 114 -13.11 10.89 1.07
CA THR A 114 -13.17 10.63 2.50
C THR A 114 -12.72 11.89 3.26
N ARG A 115 -13.57 12.91 3.28
CA ARG A 115 -13.47 14.05 4.20
C ARG A 115 -14.65 14.04 5.16
#